data_AF-A0A373FL16-F1
#
_entry.id   AF-A0A373FL16-F1
#
_cell.length_a   1.000
_cell.length_b   1.000
_cell.length_c   1.000
_cell.angle_alpha   90.00
_cell.angle_beta   90.00
_cell.angle_gamma   90.00
#
_symmetry.space_group_name_H-M   'P 1'
#
loop_
_entity.id
_entity.type
_entity.pdbx_description
1 polymer ?
#
loop_
_entity_poly.entity_id
_entity_poly.type
_entity_poly.pdbx_seq_one_letter_code
_entity_poly.pdbx_strand_id
1 'polypeptide(L)'
;MTENAHPLQHQALNAVVDDATLPDQVLTQWFGSARPSNSEALHFKQQWFTKSPAFDEQLRERFGVAVQAALGGSLGHWVEQGPWGRLALVLLLDQFTRNIFRNQPQSFAGDPLALALTLEAQDSGADLDLPEVARVFLYLPLEHAEDRAMQQRSVEAFESLVQMAPNAEIRDYLAGSLDYAHRHQEVIARFGRFPHRNAILGRPSTEEENEYLSQPGAGF
;
A
#
# COMPACT_ATOMS: atom_id res chain seq x y z
N MET A 1 20.05 25.48 -12.45
CA MET A 1 20.77 25.74 -11.19
C MET A 1 20.70 24.44 -10.42
N THR A 2 21.79 23.66 -10.47
CA THR A 2 21.86 22.30 -9.96
C THR A 2 21.79 22.30 -8.43
N GLU A 3 20.85 21.51 -7.91
CA GLU A 3 20.59 21.32 -6.49
C GLU A 3 21.84 20.84 -5.75
N ASN A 4 22.27 21.64 -4.78
CA ASN A 4 23.10 21.15 -3.69
C ASN A 4 22.22 20.26 -2.79
N ALA A 5 22.05 19.00 -3.17
CA ALA A 5 21.63 17.98 -2.21
C ALA A 5 22.72 17.90 -1.12
N HIS A 6 22.32 18.17 0.13
CA HIS A 6 23.24 18.29 1.27
C HIS A 6 24.00 16.95 1.47
N PRO A 7 25.33 16.95 1.70
CA PRO A 7 26.12 15.71 1.80
C PRO A 7 25.59 14.66 2.79
N LEU A 8 24.89 15.09 3.84
CA LEU A 8 24.25 14.24 4.84
C LEU A 8 23.05 13.47 4.28
N GLN A 9 22.31 14.05 3.34
CA GLN A 9 21.15 13.43 2.70
C GLN A 9 21.59 12.34 1.70
N HIS A 10 22.69 12.56 0.98
CA HIS A 10 23.31 11.53 0.13
C HIS A 10 23.87 10.36 0.96
N GLN A 11 24.51 10.63 2.09
CA GLN A 11 25.04 9.58 2.97
C GLN A 11 23.91 8.73 3.59
N ALA A 12 22.83 9.36 4.06
CA ALA A 12 21.67 8.65 4.59
C ALA A 12 20.98 7.79 3.51
N LEU A 13 20.88 8.30 2.28
CA LEU A 13 20.31 7.55 1.15
C LEU A 13 21.16 6.32 0.79
N ASN A 14 22.48 6.46 0.70
CA ASN A 14 23.37 5.34 0.42
C ASN A 14 23.30 4.28 1.53
N ALA A 15 23.28 4.70 2.80
CA ALA A 15 23.13 3.77 3.93
C ALA A 15 21.83 2.95 3.86
N VAL A 16 20.73 3.57 3.44
CA VAL A 16 19.44 2.89 3.23
C VAL A 16 19.47 1.92 2.06
N VAL A 17 20.11 2.30 0.95
CA VAL A 17 20.21 1.46 -0.25
C VAL A 17 21.05 0.21 0.01
N ASP A 18 22.13 0.35 0.80
CA ASP A 18 23.06 -0.74 1.10
C ASP A 18 22.62 -1.61 2.30
N ASP A 19 21.57 -1.23 3.05
CA ASP A 19 21.09 -1.99 4.21
C ASP A 19 20.26 -3.21 3.79
N ALA A 20 20.93 -4.36 3.73
CA ALA A 20 20.33 -5.65 3.41
C ALA A 20 19.26 -6.12 4.42
N THR A 21 19.18 -5.53 5.62
CA THR A 21 18.20 -5.90 6.65
C THR A 21 16.93 -5.06 6.58
N LEU A 22 16.95 -3.94 5.86
CA LEU A 22 15.86 -2.98 5.82
C LEU A 22 14.52 -3.55 5.29
N PRO A 23 14.47 -4.43 4.26
CA PRO A 23 13.21 -5.06 3.85
C PRO A 23 12.54 -5.81 5.01
N ASP A 24 13.32 -6.57 5.78
CA ASP A 24 12.83 -7.32 6.92
C ASP A 24 12.38 -6.42 8.06
N GLN A 25 13.03 -5.26 8.26
CA GLN A 25 12.58 -4.25 9.22
C GLN A 25 11.23 -3.63 8.83
N VAL A 26 11.01 -3.35 7.54
CA VAL A 26 9.73 -2.84 7.02
C VAL A 26 8.61 -3.86 7.28
N LEU A 27 8.84 -5.12 6.90
CA LEU A 27 7.88 -6.20 7.11
C LEU A 27 7.60 -6.43 8.60
N THR A 28 8.64 -6.43 9.43
CA THR A 28 8.51 -6.56 10.89
C THR A 28 7.74 -5.40 11.51
N GLN A 29 7.95 -4.17 11.05
CA GLN A 29 7.18 -3.02 11.53
C GLN A 29 5.69 -3.17 11.23
N TRP A 30 5.37 -3.74 10.07
CA TRP A 30 3.99 -3.83 9.61
C TRP A 30 3.26 -5.06 10.16
N PHE A 31 3.92 -6.22 10.18
CA PHE A 31 3.33 -7.52 10.50
C PHE A 31 3.83 -8.14 11.81
N GLY A 32 4.78 -7.51 12.50
CA GLY A 32 5.41 -8.04 13.72
C GLY A 32 6.56 -9.01 13.49
N SER A 33 6.73 -9.55 12.27
CA SER A 33 7.90 -10.35 11.87
C SER A 33 8.19 -10.17 10.39
N ALA A 34 9.39 -10.55 9.95
CA ALA A 34 9.78 -10.45 8.55
C ALA A 34 9.03 -11.45 7.65
N ARG A 35 8.61 -12.59 8.21
CA ARG A 35 7.98 -13.70 7.48
C ARG A 35 6.81 -14.25 8.32
N PRO A 36 5.75 -13.46 8.54
CA PRO A 36 4.63 -13.86 9.39
C PRO A 36 3.82 -14.98 8.72
N SER A 37 3.26 -15.88 9.52
CA SER A 37 2.07 -16.63 9.14
C SER A 37 0.83 -15.72 9.08
N ASN A 38 -0.27 -16.21 8.50
CA ASN A 38 -1.53 -15.46 8.45
C ASN A 38 -2.01 -15.01 9.85
N SER A 39 -1.97 -15.89 10.84
CA SER A 39 -2.42 -15.58 12.20
C SER A 39 -1.51 -14.56 12.89
N GLU A 40 -0.19 -14.67 12.71
CA GLU A 40 0.76 -13.69 13.26
C GLU A 40 0.55 -12.30 12.68
N ALA A 41 0.41 -12.21 11.35
CA ALA A 41 0.11 -10.94 10.69
C ALA A 41 -1.22 -10.36 11.21
N LEU A 42 -2.28 -11.18 11.30
CA LEU A 42 -3.61 -10.70 11.68
C LEU A 42 -3.67 -10.11 13.10
N HIS A 43 -2.76 -10.47 14.01
CA HIS A 43 -2.64 -9.81 15.31
C HIS A 43 -2.37 -8.30 15.21
N PHE A 44 -1.77 -7.83 14.09
CA PHE A 44 -1.47 -6.42 13.85
C PHE A 44 -2.60 -5.66 13.15
N LYS A 45 -3.75 -6.30 12.88
CA LYS A 45 -4.90 -5.72 12.18
C LYS A 45 -5.29 -4.33 12.70
N GLN A 46 -5.30 -4.13 14.02
CA GLN A 46 -5.70 -2.85 14.60
C GLN A 46 -4.76 -1.70 14.20
N GLN A 47 -3.46 -1.97 14.02
CA GLN A 47 -2.47 -0.98 13.61
C GLN A 47 -2.76 -0.46 12.20
N TRP A 48 -3.12 -1.35 11.27
CA TRP A 48 -3.31 -1.00 9.86
C TRP A 48 -4.53 -0.10 9.63
N PHE A 49 -5.59 -0.28 10.41
CA PHE A 49 -6.87 0.40 10.20
C PHE A 49 -7.16 1.54 11.20
N THR A 50 -6.26 1.78 12.15
CA THR A 50 -6.42 2.86 13.14
C THR A 50 -5.54 4.06 12.77
N LYS A 51 -6.17 5.22 12.55
CA LYS A 51 -5.43 6.48 12.39
C LYS A 51 -4.75 6.83 13.72
N SER A 52 -3.42 6.86 13.72
CA SER A 52 -2.62 7.15 14.92
C SER A 52 -1.47 8.10 14.56
N PRO A 53 -1.54 9.39 14.96
CA PRO A 53 -0.46 10.35 14.72
C PRO A 53 0.88 9.90 15.29
N ALA A 54 0.87 9.19 16.42
CA ALA A 54 2.09 8.65 17.03
C ALA A 54 2.72 7.55 16.16
N PHE A 55 1.91 6.69 15.56
CA PHE A 55 2.39 5.66 14.64
C PHE A 55 2.91 6.27 13.33
N ASP A 56 2.20 7.25 12.79
CA ASP A 56 2.63 7.98 11.58
C ASP A 56 4.00 8.65 11.79
N GLU A 57 4.19 9.28 12.95
CA GLU A 57 5.45 9.90 13.35
C GLU A 57 6.57 8.87 13.49
N GLN A 58 6.31 7.74 14.16
CA GLN A 58 7.27 6.64 14.29
C GLN A 58 7.71 6.10 12.91
N LEU A 59 6.76 5.93 11.98
CA LEU A 59 7.09 5.51 10.61
C LEU A 59 7.93 6.56 9.90
N ARG A 60 7.60 7.84 10.06
CA ARG A 60 8.36 8.95 9.44
C ARG A 60 9.80 9.01 9.94
N GLU A 61 10.01 8.92 11.25
CA GLU A 61 11.35 8.96 11.84
C GLU A 61 12.21 7.78 11.39
N ARG A 62 11.64 6.57 11.36
CA ARG A 62 12.40 5.34 11.07
C ARG A 62 12.56 5.05 9.59
N PHE A 63 11.53 5.29 8.79
CA PHE A 63 11.46 4.85 7.40
C PHE A 63 11.30 6.01 6.41
N GLY A 64 11.30 7.27 6.86
CA GLY A 64 11.15 8.42 5.97
C GLY A 64 12.19 8.46 4.84
N VAL A 65 13.47 8.16 5.15
CA VAL A 65 14.53 8.08 4.14
C VAL A 65 14.32 6.89 3.20
N ALA A 66 13.85 5.74 3.71
CA ALA A 66 13.51 4.56 2.90
C ALA A 66 12.36 4.83 1.94
N VAL A 67 11.32 5.54 2.38
CA VAL A 67 10.21 5.97 1.52
C VAL A 67 10.70 6.92 0.43
N GLN A 68 11.57 7.89 0.75
CA GLN A 68 12.17 8.75 -0.28
C GLN A 68 13.01 7.95 -1.28
N ALA A 69 13.79 6.97 -0.80
CA ALA A 69 14.59 6.09 -1.64
C ALA A 69 13.71 5.23 -2.57
N ALA A 70 12.62 4.68 -2.05
CA ALA A 70 11.65 3.90 -2.81
C ALA A 70 10.96 4.75 -3.89
N LEU A 71 10.48 5.95 -3.52
CA LEU A 71 9.87 6.89 -4.47
C LEU A 71 10.86 7.35 -5.56
N GLY A 72 12.15 7.43 -5.23
CA GLY A 72 13.23 7.72 -6.18
C GLY A 72 13.69 6.52 -7.01
N GLY A 73 13.16 5.32 -6.78
CA GLY A 73 13.50 4.10 -7.50
C GLY A 73 14.81 3.40 -7.06
N SER A 74 15.48 3.88 -6.02
CA SER A 74 16.80 3.37 -5.59
C SER A 74 16.75 2.00 -4.90
N LEU A 75 15.55 1.51 -4.54
CA LEU A 75 15.35 0.23 -3.86
C LEU A 75 14.84 -0.90 -4.77
N GLY A 76 14.88 -0.71 -6.09
CA GLY A 76 14.38 -1.71 -7.05
C GLY A 76 15.01 -3.10 -6.92
N HIS A 77 16.27 -3.17 -6.48
CA HIS A 77 16.99 -4.43 -6.25
C HIS A 77 16.33 -5.34 -5.19
N TRP A 78 15.42 -4.82 -4.34
CA TRP A 78 14.65 -5.64 -3.40
C TRP A 78 13.75 -6.65 -4.08
N VAL A 79 13.30 -6.38 -5.31
CA VAL A 79 12.49 -7.31 -6.09
C VAL A 79 13.26 -8.60 -6.40
N GLU A 80 14.58 -8.52 -6.57
CA GLU A 80 15.46 -9.66 -6.82
C GLU A 80 15.61 -10.58 -5.60
N GLN A 81 15.22 -10.10 -4.41
CA GLN A 81 15.20 -10.89 -3.17
C GLN A 81 13.93 -11.75 -3.02
N GLY A 82 13.05 -11.71 -4.02
CA GLY A 82 11.84 -12.52 -4.08
C GLY A 82 10.59 -11.79 -3.54
N PRO A 83 9.50 -12.55 -3.28
CA PRO A 83 8.17 -11.98 -3.05
C PRO A 83 8.10 -11.09 -1.81
N TRP A 84 8.88 -11.40 -0.77
CA TRP A 84 8.93 -10.60 0.46
C TRP A 84 9.65 -9.27 0.28
N GLY A 85 10.75 -9.22 -0.49
CA GLY A 85 11.44 -7.97 -0.81
C GLY A 85 10.55 -7.06 -1.66
N ARG A 86 9.82 -7.63 -2.62
CA ARG A 86 8.80 -6.92 -3.38
C ARG A 86 7.67 -6.38 -2.47
N LEU A 87 7.14 -7.19 -1.57
CA LEU A 87 6.10 -6.76 -0.63
C LEU A 87 6.59 -5.61 0.27
N ALA A 88 7.82 -5.68 0.78
CA ALA A 88 8.40 -4.60 1.57
C ALA A 88 8.46 -3.29 0.78
N LEU A 89 8.83 -3.34 -0.50
CA LEU A 89 8.85 -2.17 -1.37
C LEU A 89 7.44 -1.62 -1.64
N VAL A 90 6.45 -2.50 -1.86
CA VAL A 90 5.04 -2.10 -1.99
C VAL A 90 4.53 -1.43 -0.72
N LEU A 91 4.87 -1.94 0.48
CA LEU A 91 4.49 -1.30 1.75
C LEU A 91 5.08 0.11 1.89
N LEU A 92 6.34 0.32 1.47
CA LEU A 92 6.94 1.66 1.49
C LEU A 92 6.21 2.63 0.56
N LEU A 93 5.85 2.17 -0.64
CA LEU A 93 5.25 2.99 -1.70
C LEU A 93 3.76 3.26 -1.50
N ASP A 94 3.03 2.30 -0.95
CA ASP A 94 1.58 2.34 -0.84
C ASP A 94 1.12 2.66 0.60
N GLN A 95 1.52 1.85 1.58
CA GLN A 95 1.05 2.01 2.96
C GLN A 95 1.77 3.15 3.69
N PHE A 96 3.10 3.15 3.68
CA PHE A 96 3.89 4.10 4.48
C PHE A 96 3.76 5.53 3.94
N THR A 97 3.62 5.72 2.62
CA THR A 97 3.31 7.03 2.05
C THR A 97 1.98 7.59 2.59
N ARG A 98 0.93 6.76 2.69
CA ARG A 98 -0.38 7.14 3.25
C ARG A 98 -0.33 7.51 4.73
N ASN A 99 0.54 6.88 5.50
CA ASN A 99 0.79 7.22 6.91
C ASN A 99 1.65 8.48 7.05
N ILE A 100 2.83 8.51 6.43
CA ILE A 100 3.85 9.55 6.60
C ILE A 100 3.39 10.90 6.01
N PHE A 101 2.69 10.87 4.87
CA PHE A 101 2.21 12.06 4.18
C PHE A 101 0.70 12.24 4.29
N ARG A 102 0.10 11.80 5.41
CA ARG A 102 -1.33 11.89 5.63
C ARG A 102 -1.88 13.29 5.30
N ASN A 103 -2.97 13.33 4.54
CA ASN A 103 -3.62 14.55 4.04
C ASN A 103 -2.76 15.44 3.12
N GLN A 104 -1.69 14.89 2.54
CA GLN A 104 -0.83 15.58 1.57
C GLN A 104 -0.83 14.82 0.23
N PRO A 105 -0.65 15.49 -0.93
CA PRO A 105 -0.58 14.83 -2.24
C PRO A 105 0.42 13.67 -2.30
N GLN A 106 1.53 13.78 -1.56
CA GLN A 106 2.60 12.78 -1.50
C GLN A 106 2.13 11.42 -0.95
N SER A 107 0.98 11.36 -0.27
CA SER A 107 0.36 10.09 0.14
C SER A 107 0.01 9.16 -1.02
N PHE A 108 -0.09 9.69 -2.24
CA PHE A 108 -0.39 8.94 -3.47
C PHE A 108 0.81 8.85 -4.42
N ALA A 109 1.98 9.38 -4.04
CA ALA A 109 3.12 9.51 -4.95
C ALA A 109 3.70 8.14 -5.37
N GLY A 110 3.54 7.12 -4.53
CA GLY A 110 4.02 5.76 -4.81
C GLY A 110 3.02 4.89 -5.57
N ASP A 111 1.76 5.32 -5.75
CA ASP A 111 0.69 4.50 -6.31
C ASP A 111 1.08 3.86 -7.68
N PRO A 112 1.64 4.60 -8.66
CA PRO A 112 2.00 3.99 -9.95
C PRO A 112 3.11 2.95 -9.85
N LEU A 113 4.10 3.17 -8.97
CA LEU A 113 5.21 2.23 -8.77
C LEU A 113 4.74 0.98 -8.02
N ALA A 114 3.93 1.15 -6.98
CA ALA A 114 3.35 0.04 -6.24
C ALA A 114 2.47 -0.83 -7.15
N LEU A 115 1.64 -0.20 -7.99
CA LEU A 115 0.79 -0.90 -8.96
C LEU A 115 1.62 -1.73 -9.96
N ALA A 116 2.69 -1.18 -10.51
CA ALA A 116 3.58 -1.91 -11.41
C ALA A 116 4.17 -3.16 -10.75
N LEU A 117 4.67 -3.03 -9.52
CA LEU A 117 5.20 -4.16 -8.74
C LEU A 117 4.14 -5.24 -8.47
N THR A 118 2.91 -4.83 -8.15
CA THR A 118 1.79 -5.75 -7.94
C THR A 118 1.46 -6.53 -9.20
N LEU A 119 1.35 -5.85 -10.35
CA LEU A 119 1.05 -6.49 -11.63
C LEU A 119 2.14 -7.48 -12.04
N GLU A 120 3.41 -7.10 -11.90
CA GLU A 120 4.55 -8.00 -12.16
C GLU A 120 4.51 -9.24 -11.25
N ALA A 121 4.06 -9.10 -10.00
CA ALA A 121 3.90 -10.22 -9.09
C ALA A 121 2.81 -11.19 -9.56
N GLN A 122 1.63 -10.67 -9.90
CA GLN A 122 0.53 -11.48 -10.42
C GLN A 122 0.90 -12.17 -11.74
N ASP A 123 1.53 -11.45 -12.66
CA ASP A 123 1.88 -11.99 -13.99
C ASP A 123 2.96 -13.09 -13.90
N SER A 124 3.84 -13.03 -12.90
CA SER A 124 4.86 -14.06 -12.65
C SER A 124 4.39 -15.19 -11.71
N GLY A 125 3.26 -15.02 -11.03
CA GLY A 125 2.77 -15.92 -9.99
C GLY A 125 3.57 -15.87 -8.67
N ALA A 126 4.51 -14.93 -8.54
CA ALA A 126 5.35 -14.80 -7.34
C ALA A 126 4.55 -14.33 -6.11
N ASP A 127 3.40 -13.69 -6.33
CA ASP A 127 2.45 -13.33 -5.28
C ASP A 127 1.96 -14.57 -4.48
N LEU A 128 1.87 -15.74 -5.13
CA LEU A 128 1.37 -16.97 -4.53
C LEU A 128 2.27 -17.55 -3.42
N ASP A 129 3.53 -17.10 -3.36
CA ASP A 129 4.49 -17.48 -2.31
C ASP A 129 4.29 -16.69 -0.99
N LEU A 130 3.41 -15.68 -0.98
CA LEU A 130 3.04 -14.93 0.22
C LEU A 130 1.81 -15.55 0.89
N PRO A 131 1.75 -15.58 2.23
CA PRO A 131 0.51 -15.86 2.96
C PRO A 131 -0.60 -14.89 2.60
N GLU A 132 -1.85 -15.34 2.60
CA GLU A 132 -3.02 -14.60 2.12
C GLU A 132 -3.19 -13.24 2.81
N VAL A 133 -2.96 -13.17 4.12
CA VAL A 133 -3.05 -11.91 4.89
C VAL A 133 -1.98 -10.91 4.46
N ALA A 134 -0.76 -11.37 4.18
CA ALA A 134 0.29 -10.50 3.66
C ALA A 134 0.01 -10.10 2.21
N ARG A 135 -0.55 -11.02 1.40
CA ARG A 135 -0.89 -10.81 -0.01
C ARG A 135 -1.99 -9.76 -0.21
N VAL A 136 -2.86 -9.53 0.78
CA VAL A 136 -3.78 -8.36 0.79
C VAL A 136 -3.02 -7.06 0.50
N PHE A 137 -1.90 -6.82 1.19
CA PHE A 137 -1.12 -5.59 1.02
C PHE A 137 -0.38 -5.52 -0.32
N LEU A 138 -0.08 -6.68 -0.92
CA LEU A 138 0.42 -6.72 -2.29
C LEU A 138 -0.67 -6.32 -3.29
N TYR A 139 -1.95 -6.58 -3.00
CA TYR A 139 -3.08 -6.30 -3.91
C TYR A 139 -3.74 -4.94 -3.71
N LEU A 140 -3.57 -4.30 -2.55
CA LEU A 140 -4.10 -2.95 -2.30
C LEU A 140 -3.75 -1.91 -3.38
N PRO A 141 -2.58 -1.92 -4.05
CA PRO A 141 -2.31 -1.02 -5.17
C PRO A 141 -3.33 -1.14 -6.33
N LEU A 142 -3.93 -2.32 -6.57
CA LEU A 142 -5.02 -2.49 -7.53
C LEU A 142 -6.28 -1.75 -7.07
N GLU A 143 -6.66 -1.95 -5.79
CA GLU A 143 -7.79 -1.28 -5.14
C GLU A 143 -7.62 0.24 -5.09
N HIS A 144 -6.39 0.72 -4.97
CA HIS A 144 -6.08 2.14 -4.92
C HIS A 144 -5.97 2.82 -6.30
N ALA A 145 -6.01 2.07 -7.40
CA ALA A 145 -5.91 2.61 -8.74
C ALA A 145 -7.22 3.29 -9.18
N GLU A 146 -7.14 4.52 -9.70
CA GLU A 146 -8.26 5.20 -10.37
C GLU A 146 -8.44 4.67 -11.81
N ASP A 147 -8.59 3.35 -11.97
CA ASP A 147 -8.73 2.67 -13.25
C ASP A 147 -9.70 1.47 -13.14
N ARG A 148 -10.66 1.37 -14.07
CA ARG A 148 -11.71 0.34 -14.02
C ARG A 148 -11.18 -1.08 -14.22
N ALA A 149 -10.18 -1.27 -15.07
CA ALA A 149 -9.60 -2.59 -15.29
C ALA A 149 -8.82 -3.05 -14.06
N MET A 150 -8.13 -2.13 -13.38
CA MET A 150 -7.44 -2.43 -12.12
C MET A 150 -8.41 -2.75 -10.99
N GLN A 151 -9.55 -2.06 -10.91
CA GLN A 151 -10.60 -2.40 -9.94
C GLN A 151 -11.19 -3.79 -10.18
N GLN A 152 -11.40 -4.17 -11.45
CA GLN A 152 -11.82 -5.54 -11.77
C GLN A 152 -10.78 -6.58 -11.34
N ARG A 153 -9.49 -6.35 -11.64
CA ARG A 153 -8.40 -7.21 -11.18
C ARG A 153 -8.31 -7.27 -9.65
N SER A 154 -8.57 -6.17 -8.96
CA SER A 154 -8.61 -6.11 -7.50
C SER A 154 -9.66 -7.08 -6.95
N VAL A 155 -10.91 -6.95 -7.40
CA VAL A 155 -12.02 -7.81 -6.95
C VAL A 155 -11.69 -9.28 -7.20
N GLU A 156 -11.24 -9.65 -8.41
CA GLU A 156 -10.86 -11.03 -8.73
C GLU A 156 -9.74 -11.56 -7.81
N ALA A 157 -8.75 -10.73 -7.51
CA ALA A 157 -7.64 -11.09 -6.62
C ALA A 157 -8.12 -11.32 -5.18
N PHE A 158 -9.00 -10.46 -4.66
CA PHE A 158 -9.58 -10.61 -3.32
C PHE A 158 -10.57 -11.77 -3.21
N GLU A 159 -11.37 -12.05 -4.25
CA GLU A 159 -12.21 -13.25 -4.32
C GLU A 159 -11.36 -14.52 -4.23
N SER A 160 -10.23 -14.54 -4.95
CA SER A 160 -9.27 -15.65 -4.90
C SER A 160 -8.72 -15.86 -3.49
N LEU A 161 -8.35 -14.78 -2.78
CA LEU A 161 -7.88 -14.88 -1.39
C LEU A 161 -8.93 -15.52 -0.47
N VAL A 162 -10.19 -15.11 -0.56
CA VAL A 162 -11.28 -15.69 0.25
C VAL A 162 -11.43 -17.19 -0.01
N GLN A 163 -11.29 -17.62 -1.27
CA GLN A 163 -11.35 -19.04 -1.64
C GLN A 163 -10.16 -19.84 -1.09
N MET A 164 -8.96 -19.25 -1.08
CA MET A 164 -7.73 -19.86 -0.57
C MET A 164 -7.61 -19.85 0.96
N ALA A 165 -8.51 -19.15 1.67
CA ALA A 165 -8.40 -18.96 3.12
C ALA A 165 -8.26 -20.30 3.88
N PRO A 166 -7.19 -20.47 4.69
CA PRO A 166 -6.86 -21.76 5.31
C PRO A 166 -7.77 -22.15 6.48
N ASN A 167 -8.51 -21.21 7.05
CA ASN A 167 -9.47 -21.43 8.13
C ASN A 167 -10.53 -20.32 8.16
N ALA A 168 -11.53 -20.45 9.03
CA ALA A 168 -12.66 -19.52 9.12
C ALA A 168 -12.23 -18.11 9.56
N GLU A 169 -11.31 -17.97 10.52
CA GLU A 169 -10.84 -16.68 11.00
C GLU A 169 -10.18 -15.86 9.89
N ILE A 170 -9.28 -16.49 9.13
CA ILE A 170 -8.63 -15.83 7.98
C ILE A 170 -9.65 -15.53 6.88
N ARG A 171 -10.62 -16.43 6.64
CA ARG A 171 -11.68 -16.21 5.65
C ARG A 171 -12.54 -15.00 6.00
N ASP A 172 -12.91 -14.83 7.27
CA ASP A 172 -13.73 -13.70 7.72
C ASP A 172 -12.99 -12.37 7.55
N TYR A 173 -11.68 -12.35 7.84
CA TYR A 173 -10.85 -11.18 7.56
C TYR A 173 -10.81 -10.84 6.06
N LEU A 174 -10.53 -11.84 5.22
CA LEU A 174 -10.40 -11.66 3.77
C LEU A 174 -11.74 -11.29 3.11
N ALA A 175 -12.86 -11.81 3.63
CA ALA A 175 -14.19 -11.40 3.18
C ALA A 175 -14.46 -9.92 3.47
N GLY A 176 -13.98 -9.42 4.62
CA GLY A 176 -13.97 -7.99 4.92
C GLY A 176 -13.14 -7.20 3.91
N SER A 177 -11.94 -7.66 3.56
CA SER A 177 -11.11 -7.00 2.52
C SER A 177 -11.79 -7.01 1.14
N LEU A 178 -12.46 -8.11 0.76
CA LEU A 178 -13.22 -8.19 -0.49
C LEU A 178 -14.38 -7.19 -0.54
N ASP A 179 -15.09 -6.97 0.57
CA ASP A 179 -16.12 -5.92 0.65
C ASP A 179 -15.56 -4.53 0.32
N TYR A 180 -14.36 -4.20 0.83
CA TYR A 180 -13.68 -2.96 0.48
C TYR A 180 -13.32 -2.89 -1.01
N ALA A 181 -12.84 -3.99 -1.61
CA ALA A 181 -12.54 -4.03 -3.04
C ALA A 181 -13.78 -3.75 -3.91
N HIS A 182 -14.94 -4.33 -3.56
CA HIS A 182 -16.20 -4.03 -4.24
C HIS A 182 -16.60 -2.56 -4.09
N ARG A 183 -16.50 -2.00 -2.88
CA ARG A 183 -16.83 -0.58 -2.63
C ARG A 183 -15.92 0.36 -3.43
N HIS A 184 -14.63 0.06 -3.54
CA HIS A 184 -13.71 0.84 -4.38
C HIS A 184 -14.07 0.73 -5.86
N GLN A 185 -14.40 -0.48 -6.34
CA GLN A 185 -14.83 -0.71 -7.70
C GLN A 185 -16.10 0.09 -8.03
N GLU A 186 -17.09 0.14 -7.14
CA GLU A 186 -18.31 0.92 -7.32
C GLU A 186 -18.03 2.42 -7.46
N VAL A 187 -17.14 2.96 -6.62
CA VAL A 187 -16.74 4.38 -6.68
C VAL A 187 -16.07 4.71 -8.00
N ILE A 188 -15.14 3.88 -8.47
CA ILE A 188 -14.45 4.08 -9.76
C ILE A 188 -15.40 3.81 -10.95
N ALA A 189 -16.32 2.86 -10.84
CA ALA A 189 -17.34 2.65 -11.86
C ALA A 189 -18.22 3.90 -12.01
N ARG A 190 -18.61 4.53 -10.91
CA ARG A 190 -19.45 5.72 -10.90
C ARG A 190 -18.72 6.98 -11.35
N PHE A 191 -17.56 7.28 -10.77
CA PHE A 191 -16.89 8.58 -10.94
C PHE A 191 -15.64 8.53 -11.83
N GLY A 192 -15.12 7.34 -12.15
CA GLY A 192 -13.84 7.17 -12.86
C GLY A 192 -12.60 7.54 -12.04
N ARG A 193 -12.78 7.99 -10.80
CA ARG A 193 -11.75 8.43 -9.86
C ARG A 193 -12.28 8.38 -8.43
N PHE A 194 -11.44 8.63 -7.43
CA PHE A 194 -11.82 8.72 -6.03
C PHE A 194 -12.12 10.17 -5.62
N PRO A 195 -13.40 10.54 -5.38
CA PRO A 195 -13.74 11.93 -5.06
C PRO A 195 -13.09 12.45 -3.78
N HIS A 196 -12.86 11.58 -2.79
CA HIS A 196 -12.23 11.95 -1.50
C HIS A 196 -10.78 12.44 -1.67
N ARG A 197 -10.12 12.10 -2.79
CA ARG A 197 -8.77 12.59 -3.12
C ARG A 197 -8.78 13.99 -3.74
N ASN A 198 -9.94 14.50 -4.17
CA ASN A 198 -10.03 15.75 -4.94
C ASN A 198 -9.41 16.94 -4.22
N ALA A 199 -9.78 17.18 -2.96
CA ALA A 199 -9.23 18.29 -2.17
C ALA A 199 -7.71 18.16 -1.96
N ILE A 200 -7.23 16.94 -1.66
CA ILE A 200 -5.80 16.67 -1.45
C ILE A 200 -5.01 16.90 -2.74
N LEU A 201 -5.56 16.49 -3.89
CA LEU A 201 -4.92 16.61 -5.20
C LEU A 201 -5.20 17.93 -5.93
N GLY A 202 -5.92 18.87 -5.30
CA GLY A 202 -6.29 20.15 -5.93
C GLY A 202 -7.23 20.02 -7.13
N ARG A 203 -8.02 18.96 -7.21
CA ARG A 203 -9.01 18.73 -8.27
C ARG A 203 -10.35 19.37 -7.88
N PRO A 204 -11.07 20.04 -8.79
CA PRO A 204 -12.44 20.44 -8.54
C PRO A 204 -13.35 19.21 -8.47
N SER A 205 -14.24 19.17 -7.48
CA SER A 205 -15.32 18.18 -7.38
C SER A 205 -16.55 18.61 -8.18
N THR A 206 -17.22 17.65 -8.82
CA THR A 206 -18.55 17.86 -9.43
C THR A 206 -19.64 17.95 -8.36
N GLU A 207 -20.84 18.37 -8.74
CA GLU A 207 -22.01 18.35 -7.85
C GLU A 207 -22.29 16.93 -7.32
N GLU A 208 -22.30 15.94 -8.20
CA GLU A 208 -22.52 14.53 -7.84
C GLU A 208 -21.44 13.99 -6.88
N GLU A 209 -20.18 14.38 -7.09
CA GLU A 209 -19.09 14.02 -6.19
C GLU A 209 -19.24 14.68 -4.81
N ASN A 210 -19.68 15.94 -4.75
CA ASN A 210 -19.94 16.62 -3.48
C ASN A 210 -21.12 16.01 -2.72
N GLU A 211 -22.19 15.64 -3.43
CA GLU A 211 -23.32 14.92 -2.85
C GLU A 211 -22.87 13.58 -2.26
N TYR A 212 -22.09 12.80 -3.02
CA TYR A 212 -21.50 11.55 -2.51
C TYR A 212 -20.66 11.79 -1.26
N LEU A 213 -19.74 12.76 -1.28
CA LEU A 213 -18.87 13.08 -0.13
C LEU A 213 -19.62 13.56 1.11
N SER A 214 -20.86 14.01 0.98
CA SER A 214 -21.70 14.41 2.13
C SER A 214 -22.40 13.23 2.82
N GLN A 215 -22.39 12.05 2.22
CA GLN A 215 -23.03 10.85 2.78
C GLN A 215 -22.16 10.22 3.89
N PRO A 216 -22.77 9.66 4.94
CA PRO A 216 -22.04 8.90 5.95
C PRO A 216 -21.28 7.72 5.33
N GLY A 217 -20.00 7.56 5.67
CA GLY A 217 -19.16 6.49 5.14
C GLY A 217 -18.66 6.70 3.70
N ALA A 218 -18.83 7.91 3.15
CA ALA A 218 -18.19 8.30 1.91
C ALA A 218 -16.68 8.53 2.11
N GLY A 219 -15.90 8.06 1.14
CA GLY A 219 -14.45 7.95 1.30
C GLY A 219 -14.04 6.70 2.09
N PHE A 220 -12.76 6.38 2.00
CA PHE A 220 -12.13 5.24 2.67
C PHE A 220 -11.16 5.75 3.75
#